data_AF-A4KVL3-F1
#
_entry.id   AF-A4KVL3-F1
#
_cell.length_a   1.000
_cell.length_b   1.000
_cell.length_c   1.000
_cell.angle_alpha   90.00
_cell.angle_beta   90.00
_cell.angle_gamma   90.00
#
_symmetry.space_group_name_H-M   'P 1'
#
loop_
_entity.id
_entity.type
_entity.pdbx_description
1 polymer ?
#
loop_
_entity_poly.entity_id
_entity_poly.type
_entity_poly.pdbx_seq_one_letter_code
_entity_poly.pdbx_strand_id
1 'polypeptide(L)'
;MNQANQGEPSKSVSTDQETSTEPLHRELQLMHERYFRDVADACADSQSRYLSVQTEFERGLEKAYQSQQPELFRAAQDDYQQKMQSLYSDPTLPQQYADAYDRYKVALKRLISETDMSDLGFMDIRNLGQSLLSVSTTAMNLPPRGATTVAAANNPFTPPGGAA
;
A
#
# COMPACT_ATOMS: atom_id res chain seq x y z
N MET A 1 -39.43 -3.41 -66.57
CA MET A 1 -38.10 -4.01 -66.32
C MET A 1 -37.12 -2.86 -66.08
N ASN A 2 -36.37 -2.99 -64.98
CA ASN A 2 -35.52 -1.99 -64.30
C ASN A 2 -34.37 -1.47 -65.21
N GLN A 3 -33.72 -0.31 -65.03
CA GLN A 3 -33.21 0.32 -63.80
C GLN A 3 -33.06 1.84 -63.97
N ALA A 4 -33.23 2.57 -62.86
CA ALA A 4 -32.83 3.97 -62.68
C ALA A 4 -31.50 4.06 -61.90
N ASN A 5 -30.86 5.20 -62.12
CA ASN A 5 -29.51 5.64 -61.78
C ASN A 5 -29.44 6.31 -60.38
N GLN A 6 -28.21 6.64 -59.94
CA GLN A 6 -27.79 7.51 -58.80
C GLN A 6 -27.79 6.84 -57.41
N GLY A 7 -26.85 7.08 -56.48
CA GLY A 7 -25.72 7.99 -56.38
C GLY A 7 -25.33 8.15 -54.89
N GLU A 8 -24.03 8.05 -54.58
CA GLU A 8 -23.32 8.54 -53.37
C GLU A 8 -23.70 8.00 -51.95
N PRO A 9 -23.02 8.42 -50.86
CA PRO A 9 -21.64 8.07 -50.48
C PRO A 9 -21.54 7.56 -49.01
N SER A 10 -20.34 7.13 -48.62
CA SER A 10 -19.81 7.17 -47.24
C SER A 10 -20.67 6.67 -46.06
N LYS A 11 -20.30 5.50 -45.55
CA LYS A 11 -20.14 5.34 -44.09
C LYS A 11 -19.05 4.32 -43.78
N SER A 12 -17.81 4.80 -43.75
CA SER A 12 -16.75 4.19 -42.96
C SER A 12 -17.16 4.27 -41.48
N VAL A 13 -17.73 3.19 -40.95
CA VAL A 13 -17.88 3.01 -39.51
C VAL A 13 -16.61 2.30 -39.04
N SER A 14 -15.55 3.08 -38.91
CA SER A 14 -14.50 2.83 -37.94
C SER A 14 -14.91 3.56 -36.67
N THR A 15 -15.45 2.81 -35.72
CA THR A 15 -15.20 3.08 -34.31
C THR A 15 -14.84 1.73 -33.76
N ASP A 16 -13.53 1.49 -33.75
CA ASP A 16 -12.87 0.41 -33.05
C ASP A 16 -13.47 0.29 -31.66
N GLN A 17 -14.32 -0.72 -31.50
CA GLN A 17 -14.49 -1.36 -30.23
C GLN A 17 -13.19 -2.12 -30.01
N GLU A 18 -12.15 -1.41 -29.55
CA GLU A 18 -11.05 -2.04 -28.82
C GLU A 18 -11.66 -2.59 -27.54
N THR A 19 -12.41 -3.69 -27.65
CA THR A 19 -12.53 -4.67 -26.59
C THR A 19 -11.10 -5.07 -26.29
N SER A 20 -10.55 -4.52 -25.20
CA SER A 20 -9.27 -4.91 -24.64
C SER A 20 -9.17 -6.43 -24.71
N THR A 21 -8.34 -6.94 -25.61
CA THR A 21 -8.08 -8.38 -25.81
C THR A 21 -7.10 -8.91 -24.77
N GLU A 22 -6.85 -8.17 -23.69
CA GLU A 22 -6.02 -8.69 -22.62
C GLU A 22 -6.76 -9.85 -21.94
N PRO A 23 -6.15 -11.05 -21.86
CA PRO A 23 -6.78 -12.18 -21.21
C PRO A 23 -7.07 -11.79 -19.77
N LEU A 24 -8.22 -12.19 -19.21
CA LEU A 24 -8.63 -11.87 -17.84
C LEU A 24 -7.51 -12.06 -16.81
N HIS A 25 -6.73 -13.13 -17.00
CA HIS A 25 -5.54 -13.43 -16.22
C HIS A 25 -4.56 -12.24 -16.12
N ARG A 26 -4.37 -11.50 -17.21
CA ARG A 26 -3.49 -10.32 -17.27
C ARG A 26 -4.05 -9.16 -16.45
N GLU A 27 -5.34 -8.87 -16.56
CA GLU A 27 -5.98 -7.81 -15.78
C GLU A 27 -5.95 -8.14 -14.28
N LEU A 28 -6.22 -9.40 -13.92
CA LEU A 28 -6.01 -9.92 -12.58
C LEU A 28 -4.58 -9.70 -12.12
N GLN A 29 -3.59 -10.14 -12.90
CA GLN A 29 -2.18 -9.98 -12.55
C GLN A 29 -1.82 -8.51 -12.29
N LEU A 30 -2.26 -7.58 -13.15
CA LEU A 30 -2.02 -6.15 -12.99
C LEU A 30 -2.63 -5.59 -11.69
N MET A 31 -3.83 -6.03 -11.31
CA MET A 31 -4.43 -5.63 -10.03
C MET A 31 -3.64 -6.14 -8.83
N HIS A 32 -3.12 -7.38 -8.90
CA HIS A 32 -2.27 -7.95 -7.84
C HIS A 32 -0.95 -7.19 -7.73
N GLU A 33 -0.26 -6.98 -8.85
CA GLU A 33 0.99 -6.22 -8.90
C GLU A 33 0.80 -4.82 -8.33
N ARG A 34 -0.33 -4.16 -8.65
CA ARG A 34 -0.66 -2.85 -8.11
C ARG A 34 -0.89 -2.88 -6.60
N TYR A 35 -1.65 -3.86 -6.08
CA TYR A 35 -1.85 -3.99 -4.63
C TYR A 35 -0.53 -4.17 -3.89
N PHE A 36 0.34 -5.08 -4.34
CA PHE A 36 1.61 -5.32 -3.68
C PHE A 36 2.58 -4.15 -3.81
N ARG A 37 2.53 -3.41 -4.92
CA ARG A 37 3.27 -2.17 -5.07
C ARG A 37 2.81 -1.11 -4.07
N ASP A 38 1.50 -0.87 -3.98
CA ASP A 38 0.94 0.09 -3.02
C ASP A 38 1.35 -0.26 -1.56
N VAL A 39 1.35 -1.55 -1.20
CA VAL A 39 1.80 -2.03 0.11
C VAL A 39 3.31 -1.85 0.29
N ALA A 40 4.12 -2.15 -0.73
CA ALA A 40 5.57 -1.99 -0.67
C ALA A 40 5.97 -0.52 -0.54
N ASP A 41 5.30 0.38 -1.28
CA ASP A 41 5.55 1.82 -1.23
C ASP A 41 5.21 2.40 0.15
N ALA A 42 4.08 2.00 0.74
CA ALA A 42 3.70 2.39 2.10
C ALA A 42 4.73 1.91 3.15
N CYS A 43 5.21 0.68 3.01
CA CYS A 43 6.24 0.13 3.89
C CYS A 43 7.58 0.87 3.74
N ALA A 44 7.99 1.17 2.50
CA ALA A 44 9.22 1.89 2.21
C ALA A 44 9.20 3.32 2.76
N ASP A 45 8.06 4.03 2.63
CA ASP A 45 7.87 5.37 3.21
C ASP A 45 8.00 5.35 4.74
N SER A 46 7.30 4.41 5.39
CA SER A 46 7.42 4.20 6.84
C SER A 46 8.87 3.93 7.25
N GLN A 47 9.54 3.00 6.58
CA GLN A 47 10.94 2.67 6.87
C GLN A 47 11.88 3.87 6.68
N SER A 48 11.66 4.67 5.64
CA SER A 48 12.42 5.90 5.38
C SER A 48 12.29 6.89 6.54
N ARG A 49 11.08 7.08 7.06
CA ARG A 49 10.83 7.96 8.21
C ARG A 49 11.52 7.48 9.48
N TYR A 50 11.50 6.17 9.76
CA TYR A 50 12.24 5.59 10.88
C TYR A 50 13.75 5.84 10.75
N LEU A 51 14.32 5.57 9.57
CA LEU A 51 15.75 5.79 9.30
C LEU A 51 16.13 7.27 9.42
N SER A 52 15.25 8.18 9.01
CA SER A 52 15.45 9.63 9.18
C SER A 52 15.58 10.01 10.64
N VAL A 53 14.68 9.52 11.50
CA VAL A 53 14.71 9.81 12.95
C VAL A 53 15.98 9.23 13.60
N GLN A 54 16.38 8.02 13.22
CA GLN A 54 17.62 7.42 13.71
C GLN A 54 18.86 8.23 13.28
N THR A 55 18.91 8.64 12.01
CA THR A 55 20.02 9.44 11.47
C THR A 55 20.14 10.79 12.17
N GLU A 56 19.01 11.43 12.47
CA GLU A 56 18.99 12.70 13.22
C GLU A 56 19.49 12.53 14.66
N PHE A 57 19.11 11.42 15.31
CA PHE A 57 19.59 11.10 16.64
C PHE A 57 21.10 10.87 16.67
N GLU A 58 21.64 10.05 15.76
CA GLU A 58 23.08 9.80 15.64
C GLU A 58 23.86 11.12 15.41
N ARG A 59 23.34 12.00 14.55
CA ARG A 59 23.91 13.34 14.33
C ARG A 59 23.84 14.22 15.60
N GLY A 60 22.76 14.10 16.38
CA GLY A 60 22.61 14.79 17.66
C GLY A 60 23.67 14.34 18.68
N LEU A 61 23.87 13.02 18.80
CA LEU A 61 24.90 12.43 19.66
C LEU A 61 26.31 12.86 19.25
N GLU A 62 26.61 12.87 17.95
CA GLU A 62 27.90 13.32 17.43
C GLU A 62 28.19 14.78 17.81
N LYS A 63 27.21 15.67 17.65
CA LYS A 63 27.34 17.08 18.07
C LYS A 63 27.53 17.23 19.58
N ALA A 64 26.79 16.47 20.38
CA ALA A 64 26.92 16.48 21.83
C ALA A 64 28.31 15.99 22.27
N TYR A 65 28.84 14.96 21.60
CA TYR A 65 30.18 14.44 21.83
C TYR A 65 31.26 15.47 21.49
N GLN A 66 31.19 16.09 20.31
CA GLN A 66 32.16 17.09 19.87
C GLN A 66 32.19 18.34 20.74
N SER A 67 31.04 18.76 21.25
CA SER A 67 30.91 19.96 22.10
C SER A 67 31.18 19.70 23.58
N GLN A 68 31.27 18.44 24.01
CA GLN A 68 31.43 18.02 25.40
C GLN A 68 30.35 18.59 26.34
N GLN A 69 29.14 18.84 25.83
CA GLN A 69 28.02 19.38 26.60
C GLN A 69 27.02 18.26 26.96
N PRO A 70 26.93 17.85 28.24
CA PRO A 70 26.01 16.80 28.68
C PRO A 70 24.53 17.14 28.41
N GLU A 71 24.18 18.43 28.46
CA GLU A 71 22.84 18.94 28.17
C GLU A 71 22.35 18.54 26.76
N LEU A 72 23.27 18.53 25.78
CA LEU A 72 22.95 18.19 24.39
C LEU A 72 22.70 16.69 24.18
N PHE A 73 23.30 15.84 25.02
CA PHE A 73 22.99 14.40 25.00
C PHE A 73 21.55 14.14 25.45
N ARG A 74 21.11 14.81 26.52
CA ARG A 74 19.72 14.71 26.98
C ARG A 74 18.75 15.25 25.95
N ALA A 75 19.02 16.44 25.40
CA ALA A 75 18.18 17.01 24.36
C ALA A 75 18.04 16.10 23.13
N ALA A 76 19.12 15.44 22.70
CA ALA A 76 19.07 14.49 21.59
C ALA A 76 18.25 13.23 21.93
N GLN A 77 18.36 12.71 23.16
CA GLN A 77 17.54 11.59 23.62
C GLN A 77 16.05 11.94 23.70
N ASP A 78 15.72 13.10 24.27
CA ASP A 78 14.33 13.55 24.41
C ASP A 78 13.68 13.77 23.04
N ASP A 79 14.40 14.41 22.10
CA ASP A 79 13.94 14.61 20.71
C ASP A 79 13.71 13.26 20.00
N TYR A 80 14.64 12.31 20.14
CA TYR A 80 14.50 10.96 19.58
C TYR A 80 13.28 10.23 20.16
N GLN A 81 13.09 10.25 21.47
CA GLN A 81 11.94 9.62 22.13
C GLN A 81 10.62 10.21 21.64
N GLN A 82 10.54 11.54 21.58
CA GLN A 82 9.35 12.24 21.10
C GLN A 82 9.03 11.87 19.64
N LYS A 83 10.04 11.91 18.75
CA LYS A 83 9.86 11.59 17.33
C LYS A 83 9.49 10.12 17.11
N MET A 84 10.13 9.20 17.80
CA MET A 84 9.79 7.77 17.73
C MET A 84 8.38 7.50 18.23
N GLN A 85 7.97 8.11 19.35
CA GLN A 85 6.61 7.98 19.87
C GLN A 85 5.58 8.53 18.87
N SER A 86 5.90 9.65 18.21
CA SER A 86 5.07 10.18 17.12
C SER A 86 4.95 9.21 15.95
N LEU A 87 6.04 8.52 15.56
CA LEU A 87 6.00 7.51 14.48
C LEU A 87 5.17 6.29 14.86
N TYR A 88 5.30 5.78 16.09
CA TYR A 88 4.51 4.63 16.56
C TYR A 88 3.02 4.93 16.71
N SER A 89 2.67 6.20 16.94
CA SER A 89 1.28 6.64 17.08
C SER A 89 0.65 7.06 15.75
N ASP A 90 1.44 7.10 14.66
CA ASP A 90 0.98 7.57 13.36
C ASP A 90 0.10 6.51 12.67
N PRO A 91 -1.19 6.78 12.43
CA PRO A 91 -2.08 5.84 11.77
C PRO A 91 -1.84 5.74 10.25
N THR A 92 -0.91 6.52 9.68
CA THR A 92 -0.68 6.60 8.23
C THR A 92 -0.42 5.24 7.60
N LEU A 93 0.46 4.41 8.19
CA LEU A 93 0.79 3.10 7.61
C LEU A 93 -0.40 2.11 7.63
N PRO A 94 -1.08 1.87 8.77
CA PRO A 94 -2.32 1.08 8.78
C PRO A 94 -3.40 1.62 7.82
N GLN A 95 -3.51 2.94 7.70
CA GLN A 95 -4.46 3.60 6.81
C GLN A 95 -4.13 3.35 5.33
N GLN A 96 -2.86 3.49 4.93
CA GLN A 96 -2.39 3.21 3.58
C GLN A 96 -2.62 1.74 3.18
N TYR A 97 -2.38 0.79 4.09
CA TYR A 97 -2.68 -0.62 3.87
C TYR A 97 -4.17 -0.89 3.68
N ALA A 98 -5.02 -0.29 4.52
CA ALA A 98 -6.47 -0.41 4.39
C ALA A 98 -6.95 0.16 3.05
N ASP A 99 -6.44 1.32 2.64
CA ASP A 99 -6.82 1.97 1.38
C ASP A 99 -6.34 1.17 0.15
N ALA A 100 -5.15 0.56 0.19
CA ALA A 100 -4.67 -0.34 -0.85
C ALA A 100 -5.56 -1.57 -1.00
N TYR A 101 -5.99 -2.16 0.12
CA TYR A 101 -6.91 -3.29 0.11
C TYR A 101 -8.31 -2.91 -0.38
N ASP A 102 -8.83 -1.74 0.00
CA ASP A 102 -10.11 -1.25 -0.49
C ASP A 102 -10.09 -1.01 -2.01
N ARG A 103 -9.01 -0.41 -2.55
CA ARG A 103 -8.81 -0.26 -3.99
C ARG A 103 -8.79 -1.59 -4.72
N TYR A 104 -8.06 -2.58 -4.18
CA TYR A 104 -8.02 -3.93 -4.73
C TYR A 104 -9.42 -4.57 -4.78
N LYS A 105 -10.19 -4.51 -3.69
CA LYS A 105 -11.56 -5.04 -3.64
C LYS A 105 -12.49 -4.39 -4.66
N VAL A 106 -12.40 -3.06 -4.82
CA VAL A 106 -13.22 -2.33 -5.80
C VAL A 106 -12.87 -2.76 -7.22
N ALA A 107 -11.58 -2.84 -7.55
CA ALA A 107 -11.12 -3.25 -8.86
C ALA A 107 -11.53 -4.70 -9.18
N LEU A 108 -11.39 -5.61 -8.21
CA LEU A 108 -11.80 -7.00 -8.36
C LEU A 108 -13.31 -7.15 -8.56
N LYS A 109 -14.13 -6.43 -7.79
CA LYS A 109 -15.60 -6.46 -7.96
C LYS A 109 -16.02 -5.97 -9.34
N ARG A 110 -15.37 -4.91 -9.82
CA ARG A 110 -15.60 -4.37 -11.15
C ARG A 110 -15.24 -5.40 -12.22
N LEU A 111 -14.05 -6.00 -12.12
CA LEU A 111 -13.62 -7.03 -13.06
C LEU A 111 -14.62 -8.19 -13.11
N ILE A 112 -15.01 -8.71 -11.94
CA ILE A 112 -16.01 -9.79 -11.82
C ILE A 112 -17.34 -9.42 -12.49
N SER A 113 -17.79 -8.16 -12.36
CA SER A 113 -19.05 -7.72 -12.98
C SER A 113 -18.96 -7.52 -14.50
N GLU A 114 -17.76 -7.26 -15.03
CA GLU A 114 -17.51 -7.00 -16.45
C GLU A 114 -17.08 -8.29 -17.20
N THR A 115 -16.75 -9.35 -16.48
CA THR A 115 -16.26 -10.62 -17.03
C THR A 115 -17.40 -11.62 -17.23
N ASP A 116 -17.46 -12.25 -18.40
CA ASP A 116 -18.26 -13.46 -18.58
C ASP A 116 -17.55 -14.64 -17.88
N MET A 117 -18.10 -15.05 -16.73
CA MET A 117 -17.57 -16.15 -15.93
C MET A 117 -17.65 -17.50 -16.63
N SER A 118 -18.47 -17.63 -17.68
CA SER A 118 -18.59 -18.87 -18.45
C SER A 118 -17.42 -19.10 -19.42
N ASP A 119 -16.68 -18.04 -19.76
CA ASP A 119 -15.48 -18.09 -20.61
C ASP A 119 -14.20 -18.40 -19.82
N LEU A 120 -14.29 -18.53 -18.49
CA LEU A 120 -13.14 -18.80 -17.64
C LEU A 120 -12.70 -20.26 -17.72
N GLY A 121 -11.46 -20.47 -18.15
CA GLY A 121 -10.80 -21.76 -18.07
C GLY A 121 -10.49 -22.15 -16.63
N PHE A 122 -10.36 -23.45 -16.37
CA PHE A 122 -9.96 -23.98 -15.07
C PHE A 122 -8.65 -23.35 -14.53
N MET A 123 -7.70 -23.07 -15.42
CA MET A 123 -6.42 -22.46 -15.05
C MET A 123 -6.57 -21.01 -14.61
N ASP A 124 -7.46 -20.25 -15.22
CA ASP A 124 -7.75 -18.87 -14.83
C ASP A 124 -8.39 -18.82 -13.45
N ILE A 125 -9.33 -19.73 -13.18
CA ILE A 125 -9.98 -19.89 -11.87
C ILE A 125 -8.95 -20.26 -10.79
N ARG A 126 -8.04 -21.20 -11.09
CA ARG A 126 -6.98 -21.60 -10.16
C ARG A 126 -6.04 -20.43 -9.84
N ASN A 127 -5.58 -19.71 -10.86
CA ASN A 127 -4.65 -18.59 -10.70
C ASN A 127 -5.33 -17.44 -9.94
N LEU A 128 -6.60 -17.18 -10.21
CA LEU A 128 -7.43 -16.26 -9.44
C LEU A 128 -7.49 -16.67 -7.97
N GLY A 129 -7.80 -17.92 -7.67
CA GLY A 129 -7.88 -18.44 -6.31
C GLY A 129 -6.56 -18.32 -5.53
N GLN A 130 -5.43 -18.67 -6.15
CA GLN A 130 -4.11 -18.52 -5.51
C GLN A 130 -3.75 -17.07 -5.24
N SER A 131 -4.07 -16.18 -6.18
CA SER A 131 -3.72 -14.77 -6.06
C SER A 131 -4.59 -14.07 -5.00
N LEU A 132 -5.88 -14.41 -4.92
CA LEU A 132 -6.77 -13.98 -3.84
C LEU A 132 -6.29 -14.46 -2.47
N LEU A 133 -5.86 -15.72 -2.37
CA LEU A 133 -5.30 -16.27 -1.13
C LEU A 133 -4.07 -15.49 -0.67
N SER A 134 -3.18 -15.13 -1.61
CA SER A 134 -1.99 -14.33 -1.31
C SER A 134 -2.38 -12.95 -0.76
N VAL A 135 -3.26 -12.23 -1.45
CA VAL A 135 -3.73 -10.89 -1.01
C VAL A 135 -4.43 -10.98 0.35
N SER A 136 -5.32 -11.95 0.55
CA SER A 136 -6.03 -12.10 1.83
C SER A 136 -5.07 -12.43 2.98
N THR A 137 -4.06 -13.27 2.72
CA THR A 137 -3.07 -13.64 3.74
C THR A 137 -2.20 -12.44 4.10
N THR A 138 -1.77 -11.65 3.12
CA THR A 138 -1.05 -10.40 3.37
C THR A 138 -1.91 -9.43 4.16
N ALA A 139 -3.15 -9.18 3.74
CA ALA A 139 -4.05 -8.25 4.41
C ALA A 139 -4.35 -8.65 5.87
N MET A 140 -4.48 -9.94 6.18
CA MET A 140 -4.69 -10.43 7.55
C MET A 140 -3.46 -10.27 8.46
N ASN A 141 -2.26 -10.21 7.89
CA ASN A 141 -1.02 -9.98 8.64
C ASN A 141 -0.71 -8.49 8.84
N LEU A 142 -1.48 -7.60 8.20
CA LEU A 142 -1.33 -6.15 8.35
C LEU A 142 -2.29 -5.63 9.42
N PRO A 143 -1.87 -4.65 10.23
CA PRO A 143 -2.72 -4.11 11.30
C PRO A 143 -4.03 -3.55 10.71
N PRO A 144 -5.19 -3.91 11.29
CA PRO A 144 -6.46 -3.43 10.77
C PRO A 144 -6.61 -1.92 11.00
N ARG A 145 -7.44 -1.29 10.16
CA ARG A 145 -7.77 0.14 10.25
C ARG A 145 -8.28 0.46 11.65
N GLY A 146 -7.63 1.40 12.35
CA GLY A 146 -8.00 1.79 13.71
C GLY A 146 -7.50 0.84 14.81
N ALA A 147 -6.60 -0.09 14.51
CA ALA A 147 -5.76 -0.68 15.56
C ALA A 147 -4.87 0.43 16.13
N THR A 148 -5.37 1.14 17.13
CA THR A 148 -4.52 1.77 18.12
C THR A 148 -3.65 0.66 18.69
N THR A 149 -2.41 0.56 18.20
CA THR A 149 -1.34 -0.10 18.95
C THR A 149 -1.21 0.68 20.24
N VAL A 150 -1.92 0.22 21.27
CA VAL A 150 -1.70 0.63 22.65
C VAL A 150 -0.32 0.09 23.02
N ALA A 151 0.73 0.78 22.58
CA ALA A 151 2.08 0.62 23.10
C ALA A 151 2.15 1.31 24.47
N ALA A 152 1.29 0.89 25.41
CA ALA A 152 1.32 1.37 26.79
C ALA A 152 2.00 0.39 27.76
N ALA A 153 2.51 -0.76 27.30
CA ALA A 153 3.02 -1.80 28.19
C ALA A 153 4.54 -2.01 28.18
N ASN A 154 5.29 -1.46 27.22
CA ASN A 154 6.75 -1.63 27.17
C ASN A 154 7.41 -0.36 26.66
N ASN A 155 7.38 0.71 27.46
CA ASN A 155 8.30 1.82 27.23
C ASN A 155 9.66 1.41 27.82
N PRO A 156 10.66 1.03 26.99
CA PRO A 156 12.00 0.62 27.47
C PRO A 156 12.77 1.79 28.11
N PHE A 157 12.22 2.99 28.05
CA PHE A 157 12.78 4.21 28.65
C PHE A 157 12.15 4.57 29.99
N THR A 158 11.25 3.74 30.52
CA THR A 158 10.80 3.90 31.91
C THR A 158 11.95 3.48 32.82
N PRO A 159 12.57 4.39 33.59
CA PRO A 159 13.57 3.97 34.56
C PRO A 159 12.90 2.98 35.54
N PRO A 160 13.55 1.86 35.91
CA PRO A 160 13.02 1.01 36.96
C PRO A 160 12.88 1.87 38.21
N GLY A 161 11.68 1.88 38.80
CA GLY A 161 11.34 2.72 39.94
C GLY A 161 12.42 2.63 41.03
N GLY A 162 13.20 3.71 41.14
CA GLY A 162 14.09 3.97 42.26
C GLY A 162 13.30 4.69 43.34
N ALA A 163 13.34 4.11 44.53
CA ALA A 163 12.64 4.55 45.72
C ALA A 163 12.84 6.05 46.05
N ALA A 164 11.76 6.67 46.54
CA ALA A 164 11.78 7.70 47.55
C ALA A 164 10.64 7.42 48.53
#